data_AF-K1XPW3-F1
#
_entry.id   AF-K1XPW3-F1
#
_cell.length_a   1.000
_cell.length_b   1.000
_cell.length_c   1.000
_cell.angle_alpha   90.00
_cell.angle_beta   90.00
_cell.angle_gamma   90.00
#
_symmetry.space_group_name_H-M   'P 1'
#
loop_
_entity.id
_entity.type
_entity.pdbx_description
1 polymer ?
#
loop_
_entity_poly.entity_id
_entity_poly.type
_entity_poly.pdbx_seq_one_letter_code
_entity_poly.pdbx_strand_id
1 'polypeptide(L)'
;HSLEGLAVKEQLETIKRIHRNAQRLLKPVKVIIPYVELIDFPTEWIRTRRDHDRFLNLIVSVAFLHQYQREIKEFKVESSKLKVEYIEANIKDYAIAYRIAKTVLFNTFQELEKPVFDFYLKLLEMVEAEAKKQGVAPEEFTFTRRNIRQVIKLPDYLVKRFMRVLKDLEYFEVKNHGNGSKDVYQLIVHTKKTDFLFGLTTPSQLKAKMDK
;
A
#
# COMPACT_ATOMS: atom_id res chain seq x y z
N HIS A 1 22.05 4.38 -32.05
CA HIS A 1 21.94 3.18 -31.18
C HIS A 1 23.33 2.87 -30.65
N SER A 2 23.59 3.01 -29.34
CA SER A 2 24.90 2.70 -28.75
C SER A 2 25.03 1.21 -28.43
N LEU A 3 26.25 0.67 -28.48
CA LEU A 3 26.55 -0.71 -28.09
C LEU A 3 26.21 -0.98 -26.62
N GLU A 4 26.41 0.01 -25.75
CA GLU A 4 26.01 -0.03 -24.34
C GLU A 4 24.48 -0.18 -24.18
N GLY A 5 23.70 0.53 -24.99
CA GLY A 5 22.24 0.42 -24.98
C GLY A 5 21.72 -0.96 -25.43
N LEU A 6 22.44 -1.62 -26.33
CA LEU A 6 22.16 -3.00 -26.74
C LEU A 6 22.49 -4.00 -25.63
N ALA A 7 23.64 -3.85 -24.97
CA ALA A 7 24.05 -4.72 -23.87
C ALA A 7 23.09 -4.65 -22.66
N VAL A 8 22.66 -3.45 -22.27
CA VAL A 8 21.67 -3.26 -21.19
C VAL A 8 20.33 -3.91 -21.56
N LYS A 9 19.90 -3.81 -22.82
CA LYS A 9 18.65 -4.41 -23.28
C LYS A 9 18.70 -5.94 -23.25
N GLU A 10 19.81 -6.53 -23.70
CA GLU A 10 20.08 -7.98 -23.61
C GLU A 10 20.06 -8.49 -22.17
N GLN A 11 20.68 -7.75 -21.24
CA GLN A 11 20.66 -8.08 -19.81
C GLN A 11 19.25 -8.05 -19.23
N LEU A 12 18.46 -7.01 -19.54
CA LEU A 12 17.07 -6.89 -19.10
C LEU A 12 16.21 -8.05 -19.60
N GLU A 13 16.36 -8.45 -20.86
CA GLU A 13 15.61 -9.58 -21.41
C GLU A 13 16.01 -10.91 -20.77
N THR A 14 17.30 -11.09 -20.46
CA THR A 14 17.78 -12.26 -19.73
C THR A 14 17.16 -12.34 -18.32
N ILE A 15 17.16 -11.23 -17.58
CA ILE A 15 16.53 -11.15 -16.26
C ILE A 15 15.03 -11.48 -16.35
N LYS A 16 14.30 -10.85 -17.28
CA LYS A 16 12.87 -11.14 -17.49
C LYS A 16 12.61 -12.61 -17.80
N ARG A 17 13.45 -13.24 -18.64
CA ARG A 17 13.34 -14.66 -18.99
C ARG A 17 13.49 -15.55 -17.76
N ILE A 18 14.47 -15.27 -16.91
CA ILE A 18 14.68 -16.01 -15.65
C ILE A 18 13.44 -15.90 -14.76
N HIS A 19 12.92 -14.69 -14.55
CA HIS A 19 11.72 -14.48 -13.74
C HIS A 19 10.49 -15.20 -14.30
N ARG A 20 10.24 -15.12 -15.61
CA ARG A 20 9.13 -15.83 -16.26
C ARG A 20 9.24 -17.35 -16.09
N ASN A 21 10.44 -17.90 -16.26
CA ASN A 21 10.66 -19.33 -16.08
C ASN A 21 10.43 -19.74 -14.62
N ALA A 22 10.93 -18.96 -13.65
CA ALA A 22 10.68 -19.21 -12.23
C ALA A 22 9.17 -19.19 -11.91
N GLN A 23 8.42 -18.21 -12.43
CA GLN A 23 6.97 -18.12 -12.24
C GLN A 23 6.21 -19.33 -12.81
N ARG A 24 6.64 -19.85 -13.97
CA ARG A 24 6.04 -21.04 -14.59
C ARG A 24 6.22 -22.32 -13.78
N LEU A 25 7.24 -22.38 -12.94
CA LEU A 25 7.48 -23.54 -12.08
C LEU A 25 6.53 -23.57 -10.88
N LEU A 26 5.96 -22.44 -10.47
CA LEU A 26 5.11 -22.35 -9.28
C LEU A 26 3.84 -23.18 -9.44
N LYS A 27 3.47 -23.95 -8.39
CA LYS A 27 2.20 -24.65 -8.32
C LYS A 27 1.11 -23.74 -7.75
N PRO A 28 -0.16 -23.90 -8.16
CA PRO A 28 -1.28 -23.12 -7.65
C PRO A 28 -1.72 -23.62 -6.26
N VAL A 29 -0.89 -23.41 -5.24
CA VAL A 29 -1.18 -23.77 -3.84
C VAL A 29 -1.81 -22.60 -3.07
N LYS A 30 -2.66 -22.91 -2.09
CA LYS A 30 -3.19 -21.88 -1.16
C LYS A 30 -2.15 -21.54 -0.10
N VAL A 31 -2.17 -20.31 0.38
CA VAL A 31 -1.29 -19.84 1.46
C VAL A 31 -2.13 -19.36 2.63
N ILE A 32 -1.79 -19.82 3.82
CA ILE A 32 -2.41 -19.39 5.08
C ILE A 32 -1.38 -18.64 5.92
N ILE A 33 -1.79 -17.57 6.60
CA ILE A 33 -0.97 -16.83 7.55
C ILE A 33 -1.41 -17.25 8.97
N PRO A 34 -0.72 -18.20 9.62
CA PRO A 34 -1.18 -18.73 10.91
C PRO A 34 -1.07 -17.73 12.06
N TYR A 35 -0.27 -16.67 11.90
CA TYR A 35 0.00 -15.66 12.92
C TYR A 35 -0.73 -14.32 12.65
N VAL A 36 -1.78 -14.31 11.81
CA VAL A 36 -2.45 -13.07 11.40
C VAL A 36 -2.93 -12.24 12.61
N GLU A 37 -3.52 -12.91 13.61
CA GLU A 37 -4.04 -12.30 14.85
C GLU A 37 -2.95 -11.73 15.77
N LEU A 38 -1.68 -12.08 15.54
CA LEU A 38 -0.54 -11.58 16.32
C LEU A 38 0.04 -10.28 15.75
N ILE A 39 -0.38 -9.89 14.54
CA ILE A 39 0.09 -8.69 13.86
C ILE A 39 -0.77 -7.50 14.31
N ASP A 40 -0.15 -6.57 15.01
CA ASP A 40 -0.74 -5.27 15.28
C ASP A 40 -0.51 -4.40 14.05
N PHE A 41 -1.56 -3.71 13.62
CA PHE A 41 -1.52 -2.78 12.51
C PHE A 41 -1.62 -1.34 13.02
N PRO A 42 -0.98 -0.37 12.34
CA PRO A 42 -1.18 1.04 12.64
C PRO A 42 -2.67 1.39 12.61
N THR A 43 -3.13 2.23 13.54
CA THR A 43 -4.52 2.69 13.58
C THR A 43 -4.95 3.35 12.27
N GLU A 44 -4.00 4.00 11.58
CA GLU A 44 -4.18 4.59 10.25
C GLU A 44 -4.55 3.53 9.20
N TRP A 45 -3.90 2.36 9.21
CA TRP A 45 -4.17 1.27 8.26
C TRP A 45 -5.51 0.58 8.55
N ILE A 46 -5.95 0.57 9.81
CA ILE A 46 -7.26 0.03 10.17
C ILE A 46 -8.37 0.91 9.58
N ARG A 47 -8.14 2.24 9.52
CA ARG A 47 -9.05 3.17 8.84
C ARG A 47 -9.02 2.96 7.33
N THR A 48 -7.84 2.69 6.76
CA THR A 48 -7.67 2.32 5.35
C THR A 48 -7.59 0.81 5.17
N ARG A 49 -8.71 0.07 5.35
CA ARG A 49 -8.79 -1.42 5.26
C ARG A 49 -7.96 -2.04 4.12
N ARG A 50 -7.87 -1.33 3.00
CA ARG A 50 -7.06 -1.69 1.83
C ARG A 50 -5.58 -1.93 2.15
N ASP A 51 -4.95 -1.11 2.98
CA ASP A 51 -3.51 -1.23 3.28
C ASP A 51 -3.20 -2.43 4.17
N HIS A 52 -4.13 -2.77 5.07
CA HIS A 52 -4.11 -4.04 5.79
C HIS A 52 -4.13 -5.24 4.84
N ASP A 53 -5.14 -5.30 3.95
CA ASP A 53 -5.27 -6.40 2.98
C ASP A 53 -4.06 -6.52 2.05
N ARG A 54 -3.51 -5.38 1.64
CA ARG A 54 -2.31 -5.31 0.79
C ARG A 54 -1.07 -5.89 1.48
N PHE A 55 -0.86 -5.56 2.75
CA PHE A 55 0.27 -6.09 3.50
C PHE A 55 0.14 -7.61 3.71
N LEU A 56 -1.06 -8.10 4.03
CA LEU A 56 -1.32 -9.53 4.11
C LEU A 56 -1.09 -10.23 2.76
N ASN A 57 -1.56 -9.64 1.65
CA ASN A 57 -1.31 -10.15 0.31
C ASN A 57 0.18 -10.16 -0.05
N LEU A 58 0.97 -9.21 0.45
CA LEU A 58 2.42 -9.21 0.28
C LEU A 58 3.06 -10.41 1.02
N ILE A 59 2.65 -10.69 2.26
CA ILE A 59 3.10 -11.88 3.00
C ILE A 59 2.73 -13.16 2.23
N VAL A 60 1.47 -13.26 1.78
CA VAL A 60 0.98 -14.38 0.96
C VAL A 60 1.84 -14.56 -0.28
N SER A 61 2.12 -13.48 -1.01
CA SER A 61 2.92 -13.51 -2.24
C SER A 61 4.35 -13.98 -1.98
N VAL A 62 4.98 -13.52 -0.89
CA VAL A 62 6.32 -13.94 -0.49
C VAL A 62 6.34 -15.43 -0.14
N ALA A 63 5.37 -15.90 0.66
CA ALA A 63 5.27 -17.31 1.02
C ALA A 63 4.97 -18.19 -0.20
N PHE A 64 4.12 -17.74 -1.11
CA PHE A 64 3.81 -18.43 -2.37
C PHE A 64 5.04 -18.59 -3.28
N LEU A 65 5.90 -17.57 -3.36
CA LEU A 65 7.17 -17.66 -4.08
C LEU A 65 8.14 -18.65 -3.43
N HIS A 66 8.07 -18.81 -2.11
CA HIS A 66 8.86 -19.79 -1.36
C HIS A 66 8.15 -21.14 -1.15
N GLN A 67 7.11 -21.47 -1.93
CA GLN A 67 6.29 -22.67 -1.72
C GLN A 67 7.09 -23.99 -1.68
N TYR A 68 8.20 -24.08 -2.41
CA TYR A 68 9.07 -25.26 -2.41
C TYR A 68 9.93 -25.43 -1.15
N GLN A 69 9.96 -24.41 -0.29
CA GLN A 69 10.64 -24.41 1.00
C GLN A 69 9.65 -24.59 2.16
N ARG A 70 8.42 -25.02 1.87
CA ARG A 70 7.34 -25.17 2.85
C ARG A 70 6.79 -26.59 2.78
N GLU A 71 6.30 -27.03 3.93
CA GLU A 71 5.51 -28.25 4.01
C GLU A 71 4.13 -28.00 3.38
N ILE A 72 3.70 -28.93 2.53
CA ILE A 72 2.35 -28.91 1.95
C ILE A 72 1.44 -29.65 2.93
N LYS A 73 0.41 -28.95 3.41
CA LYS A 73 -0.61 -29.47 4.31
C LYS A 73 -1.92 -29.69 3.52
N GLU A 74 -2.72 -30.65 3.98
CA GLU A 74 -4.05 -30.92 3.42
C GLU A 74 -5.13 -30.52 4.43
N PHE A 75 -6.14 -29.79 3.97
CA PHE A 75 -7.37 -29.55 4.71
C PHE A 75 -8.52 -30.31 4.05
N LYS A 76 -9.25 -31.09 4.85
CA LYS A 76 -10.49 -31.78 4.42
C LYS A 76 -11.67 -30.92 4.82
N VAL A 77 -12.46 -30.49 3.85
CA VAL A 77 -13.71 -29.76 4.12
C VAL A 77 -14.77 -30.77 4.53
N GLU A 78 -15.27 -30.71 5.77
CA GLU A 78 -16.20 -31.71 6.35
C GLU A 78 -17.42 -32.02 5.46
N SER A 79 -17.88 -31.03 4.68
CA SER A 79 -19.05 -31.14 3.80
C SER A 79 -18.75 -31.63 2.38
N SER A 80 -17.49 -31.92 2.02
CA SER A 80 -17.12 -32.36 0.67
C SER A 80 -15.95 -33.34 0.65
N LYS A 81 -15.86 -34.19 -0.37
CA LYS A 81 -14.67 -35.04 -0.60
C LYS A 81 -13.46 -34.25 -1.13
N LEU A 82 -13.55 -32.92 -1.23
CA LEU A 82 -12.47 -32.08 -1.75
C LEU A 82 -11.39 -31.92 -0.68
N LYS A 83 -10.16 -32.25 -1.09
CA LYS A 83 -8.94 -31.93 -0.34
C LYS A 83 -8.38 -30.62 -0.88
N VAL A 84 -8.07 -29.69 0.02
CA VAL A 84 -7.41 -28.44 -0.33
C VAL A 84 -5.97 -28.50 0.16
N GLU A 85 -5.02 -28.43 -0.78
CA GLU A 85 -3.60 -28.28 -0.47
C GLU A 85 -3.27 -26.82 -0.13
N TYR A 86 -2.56 -26.62 0.96
CA TYR A 86 -2.10 -25.30 1.39
C TYR A 86 -0.71 -25.35 2.01
N ILE A 87 -0.06 -24.20 2.02
CA ILE A 87 1.18 -23.96 2.74
C ILE A 87 0.95 -22.87 3.80
N GLU A 88 1.74 -22.87 4.85
CA GLU A 88 1.73 -21.82 5.87
C GLU A 88 2.88 -20.84 5.66
N ALA A 89 2.57 -19.54 5.72
CA ALA A 89 3.58 -18.51 5.80
C ALA A 89 4.33 -18.62 7.13
N ASN A 90 5.65 -18.42 7.11
CA ASN A 90 6.46 -18.41 8.33
C ASN A 90 6.95 -16.99 8.65
N ILE A 91 7.70 -16.86 9.74
CA ILE A 91 8.22 -15.56 10.18
C ILE A 91 9.26 -14.94 9.21
N LYS A 92 9.96 -15.76 8.42
CA LYS A 92 10.89 -15.24 7.40
C LYS A 92 10.12 -14.56 6.27
N ASP A 93 8.95 -15.09 5.89
CA ASP A 93 8.07 -14.47 4.90
C ASP A 93 7.58 -13.10 5.41
N TYR A 94 7.18 -13.02 6.68
CA TYR A 94 6.83 -11.76 7.33
C TYR A 94 8.00 -10.77 7.30
N ALA A 95 9.21 -11.18 7.68
CA ALA A 95 10.37 -10.31 7.73
C ALA A 95 10.73 -9.74 6.34
N ILE A 96 10.61 -10.56 5.29
CA ILE A 96 10.80 -10.13 3.91
C ILE A 96 9.70 -9.14 3.50
N ALA A 97 8.44 -9.46 3.78
CA ALA A 97 7.31 -8.57 3.50
C ALA A 97 7.44 -7.23 4.23
N TYR A 98 7.82 -7.22 5.51
CA TYR A 98 8.08 -6.02 6.30
C TYR A 98 9.21 -5.16 5.70
N ARG A 99 10.32 -5.80 5.27
CA ARG A 99 11.44 -5.10 4.63
C ARG A 99 11.05 -4.50 3.29
N ILE A 100 10.40 -5.28 2.43
CA ILE A 100 9.85 -4.79 1.15
C ILE A 100 8.89 -3.66 1.46
N ALA A 101 8.05 -3.81 2.47
CA ALA A 101 7.06 -2.82 2.80
C ALA A 101 7.69 -1.47 3.17
N LYS A 102 8.74 -1.52 3.99
CA LYS A 102 9.53 -0.34 4.36
C LYS A 102 10.14 0.38 3.15
N THR A 103 10.56 -0.34 2.12
CA THR A 103 11.23 0.25 0.95
C THR A 103 10.28 0.56 -0.21
N VAL A 104 9.16 -0.14 -0.32
CA VAL A 104 8.30 -0.21 -1.52
C VAL A 104 6.89 0.31 -1.24
N LEU A 105 6.33 0.22 -0.02
CA LEU A 105 4.98 0.79 0.26
C LEU A 105 4.97 2.31 0.07
N PHE A 106 6.12 2.99 0.19
CA PHE A 106 6.24 4.41 -0.08
C PHE A 106 5.98 4.77 -1.56
N ASN A 107 6.32 3.90 -2.51
CA ASN A 107 6.31 4.20 -3.95
C ASN A 107 5.38 3.34 -4.80
N THR A 108 5.01 2.14 -4.35
CA THR A 108 4.33 1.13 -5.20
C THR A 108 2.86 0.91 -4.83
N PHE A 109 2.42 1.45 -3.69
CA PHE A 109 0.98 1.62 -3.39
C PHE A 109 0.42 3.00 -3.74
N GLN A 110 1.19 3.74 -4.54
CA GLN A 110 0.66 4.74 -5.42
C GLN A 110 -0.22 4.04 -6.49
N GLU A 111 -1.48 3.75 -6.14
CA GLU A 111 -2.57 3.62 -7.13
C GLU A 111 -2.75 4.91 -7.94
N LEU A 112 -2.15 5.99 -7.45
CA LEU A 112 -2.05 7.27 -8.12
C LEU A 112 -1.06 7.17 -9.27
N GLU A 113 -1.54 7.42 -10.48
CA GLU A 113 -0.65 7.76 -11.59
C GLU A 113 0.30 8.89 -11.14
N LYS A 114 1.57 8.85 -11.56
CA LYS A 114 2.59 9.86 -11.20
C LYS A 114 2.08 11.31 -11.19
N PRO A 115 1.25 11.78 -12.16
CA PRO A 115 0.71 13.14 -12.13
C PRO A 115 -0.23 13.42 -10.93
N VAL A 116 -1.01 12.42 -10.50
CA VAL A 116 -1.91 12.53 -9.35
C VAL A 116 -1.09 12.52 -8.05
N PHE A 117 -0.01 11.76 -8.02
CA PHE A 117 0.92 11.77 -6.89
C PHE A 117 1.58 13.12 -6.69
N ASP A 118 2.17 13.67 -7.76
CA ASP A 118 2.85 14.97 -7.72
C ASP A 118 1.87 16.07 -7.32
N PHE A 119 0.61 15.95 -7.74
CA PHE A 119 -0.48 16.81 -7.28
C PHE A 119 -0.77 16.65 -5.78
N TYR A 120 -0.88 15.42 -5.30
CA TYR A 120 -1.12 15.12 -3.88
C TYR A 120 -0.01 15.66 -2.99
N LEU A 121 1.26 15.51 -3.37
CA LEU A 121 2.38 16.07 -2.60
C LEU A 121 2.30 17.59 -2.47
N LYS A 122 2.03 18.30 -3.57
CA LYS A 122 1.84 19.76 -3.53
C LYS A 122 0.62 20.17 -2.71
N LEU A 123 -0.40 19.33 -2.69
CA LEU A 123 -1.59 19.55 -1.87
C LEU A 123 -1.27 19.39 -0.39
N LEU A 124 -0.47 18.38 -0.01
CA LEU A 124 0.01 18.23 1.36
C LEU A 124 0.87 19.42 1.80
N GLU A 125 1.80 19.88 0.96
CA GLU A 125 2.61 21.09 1.25
C GLU A 125 1.72 22.32 1.49
N MET A 126 0.67 22.49 0.67
CA MET A 126 -0.32 23.55 0.87
C MET A 126 -1.03 23.41 2.21
N VAL A 127 -1.53 22.21 2.54
CA VAL A 127 -2.25 21.96 3.79
C VAL A 127 -1.36 22.20 4.99
N GLU A 128 -0.12 21.72 4.98
CA GLU A 128 0.85 21.97 6.06
C GLU A 128 1.12 23.46 6.26
N ALA A 129 1.34 24.19 5.17
CA ALA A 129 1.63 25.62 5.23
C ALA A 129 0.44 26.42 5.77
N GLU A 130 -0.78 26.11 5.34
CA GLU A 130 -1.99 26.82 5.77
C GLU A 130 -2.44 26.41 7.19
N ALA A 131 -2.34 25.13 7.53
CA ALA A 131 -2.60 24.63 8.90
C ALA A 131 -1.65 25.30 9.91
N LYS A 132 -0.36 25.40 9.56
CA LYS A 132 0.64 26.08 10.40
C LYS A 132 0.34 27.56 10.60
N LYS A 133 -0.15 28.27 9.57
CA LYS A 133 -0.57 29.68 9.69
C LYS A 133 -1.77 29.85 10.62
N GLN A 134 -2.66 28.86 10.67
CA GLN A 134 -3.88 28.89 11.49
C GLN A 134 -3.69 28.25 12.88
N GLY A 135 -2.51 27.67 13.15
CA GLY A 135 -2.21 27.02 14.42
C GLY A 135 -3.00 25.73 14.67
N VAL A 136 -3.50 25.08 13.62
CA VAL A 136 -4.26 23.82 13.70
C VAL A 136 -3.44 22.65 13.17
N ALA A 137 -3.82 21.43 13.53
CA ALA A 137 -3.21 20.24 12.95
C ALA A 137 -3.56 20.13 11.44
N PRO A 138 -2.66 19.62 10.57
CA PRO A 138 -2.93 19.41 9.14
C PRO A 138 -4.19 18.60 8.85
N GLU A 139 -4.52 17.65 9.71
CA GLU A 139 -5.69 16.78 9.62
C GLU A 139 -6.98 17.53 9.98
N GLU A 140 -6.91 18.58 10.80
CA GLU A 140 -8.06 19.40 11.19
C GLU A 140 -8.31 20.56 10.22
N PHE A 141 -7.31 20.88 9.40
CA PHE A 141 -7.42 21.92 8.40
C PHE A 141 -8.37 21.50 7.28
N THR A 142 -9.31 22.39 6.96
CA THR A 142 -10.26 22.21 5.87
C THR A 142 -9.95 23.15 4.71
N PHE A 143 -10.06 22.65 3.48
CA PHE A 143 -9.75 23.41 2.28
C PHE A 143 -10.80 23.20 1.19
N THR A 144 -10.85 24.12 0.24
CA THR A 144 -11.75 24.06 -0.91
C THR A 144 -10.95 23.98 -2.21
N ARG A 145 -11.60 23.57 -3.31
CA ARG A 145 -11.00 23.66 -4.65
C ARG A 145 -10.49 25.05 -5.01
N ARG A 146 -11.06 26.12 -4.42
CA ARG A 146 -10.56 27.48 -4.62
C ARG A 146 -9.18 27.67 -4.01
N ASN A 147 -8.96 27.17 -2.79
CA ASN A 147 -7.65 27.23 -2.12
C ASN A 147 -6.61 26.48 -2.95
N ILE A 148 -6.95 25.29 -3.44
CA ILE A 148 -6.08 24.49 -4.31
C ILE A 148 -5.65 25.29 -5.54
N ARG A 149 -6.59 25.93 -6.26
CA ARG A 149 -6.27 26.69 -7.47
C ARG A 149 -5.37 27.91 -7.24
N GLN A 150 -5.41 28.49 -6.04
CA GLN A 150 -4.57 29.64 -5.70
C GLN A 150 -3.11 29.24 -5.52
N VAL A 151 -2.85 28.00 -5.08
CA VAL A 151 -1.52 27.50 -4.76
C VAL A 151 -0.99 26.59 -5.86
N ILE A 152 -1.78 25.60 -6.25
CA ILE A 152 -1.49 24.61 -7.27
C ILE A 152 -2.04 25.16 -8.59
N LYS A 153 -1.19 25.87 -9.34
CA LYS A 153 -1.48 26.51 -10.64
C LYS A 153 -1.73 25.50 -11.78
N LEU A 154 -2.64 24.55 -11.58
CA LEU A 154 -3.09 23.58 -12.58
C LEU A 154 -4.46 23.98 -13.16
N PRO A 155 -4.74 23.61 -14.42
CA PRO A 155 -6.07 23.71 -15.00
C PRO A 155 -7.17 23.06 -14.13
N ASP A 156 -8.35 23.69 -14.05
CA ASP A 156 -9.46 23.26 -13.18
C ASP A 156 -9.94 21.83 -13.48
N TYR A 157 -9.90 21.41 -14.76
CA TYR A 157 -10.28 20.05 -15.15
C TYR A 157 -9.33 18.99 -14.58
N LEU A 158 -8.02 19.28 -14.50
CA LEU A 158 -7.04 18.38 -13.88
C LEU A 158 -7.21 18.34 -12.38
N VAL A 159 -7.40 19.50 -11.73
CA VAL A 159 -7.69 19.56 -10.29
C VAL A 159 -8.94 18.74 -9.97
N LYS A 160 -10.03 18.87 -10.73
CA LYS A 160 -11.24 18.05 -10.56
C LYS A 160 -10.97 16.56 -10.74
N ARG A 161 -10.26 16.16 -11.79
CA ARG A 161 -9.92 14.75 -12.05
C ARG A 161 -9.09 14.17 -10.91
N PHE A 162 -8.01 14.86 -10.52
CA PHE A 162 -7.10 14.39 -9.47
C PHE A 162 -7.77 14.36 -8.11
N MET A 163 -8.58 15.37 -7.78
CA MET A 163 -9.37 15.36 -6.55
C MET A 163 -10.40 14.22 -6.55
N ARG A 164 -11.04 13.90 -7.68
CA ARG A 164 -11.94 12.74 -7.73
C ARG A 164 -11.17 11.44 -7.44
N VAL A 165 -10.03 11.23 -8.10
CA VAL A 165 -9.19 10.05 -7.86
C VAL A 165 -8.77 9.97 -6.39
N LEU A 166 -8.24 11.05 -5.82
CA LEU A 166 -7.82 11.07 -4.43
C LEU A 166 -8.98 10.85 -3.44
N LYS A 167 -10.18 11.36 -3.75
CA LYS A 167 -11.40 11.08 -2.99
C LYS A 167 -11.77 9.60 -3.05
N ASP A 168 -11.83 9.04 -4.26
CA ASP A 168 -12.21 7.65 -4.49
C ASP A 168 -11.21 6.69 -3.83
N LEU A 169 -9.95 7.12 -3.70
CA LEU A 169 -8.88 6.40 -3.02
C LEU A 169 -8.75 6.74 -1.51
N GLU A 170 -9.71 7.49 -0.96
CA GLU A 170 -9.83 7.82 0.47
C GLU A 170 -8.64 8.61 1.04
N TYR A 171 -7.97 9.43 0.23
CA TYR A 171 -6.90 10.33 0.71
C TYR A 171 -7.46 11.55 1.45
N PHE A 172 -8.72 11.91 1.21
CA PHE A 172 -9.43 12.97 1.91
C PHE A 172 -10.94 12.70 1.93
N GLU A 173 -11.61 13.26 2.92
CA GLU A 173 -13.06 13.21 3.05
C GLU A 173 -13.69 14.51 2.56
N VAL A 174 -14.97 14.44 2.17
CA VAL A 174 -15.76 15.61 1.78
C VAL A 174 -16.76 15.89 2.90
N LYS A 175 -16.61 17.04 3.56
CA LYS A 175 -17.59 17.56 4.51
C LYS A 175 -18.63 18.39 3.78
N ASN A 176 -19.67 17.73 3.28
CA ASN A 176 -20.81 18.42 2.64
C ASN A 176 -21.64 19.17 3.69
N HIS A 177 -21.94 20.44 3.42
CA HIS A 177 -22.91 21.23 4.20
C HIS A 177 -24.19 21.45 3.36
N GLY A 178 -24.93 20.39 3.03
CA GLY A 178 -26.24 20.49 2.36
C GLY A 178 -26.25 21.00 0.91
N ASN A 179 -27.43 20.91 0.27
CA ASN A 179 -27.66 21.24 -1.13
C ASN A 179 -27.36 22.72 -1.43
N GLY A 180 -26.21 22.99 -2.06
CA GLY A 180 -25.81 24.32 -2.54
C GLY A 180 -24.50 24.87 -1.92
N SER A 181 -23.91 24.19 -0.93
CA SER A 181 -22.64 24.60 -0.35
C SER A 181 -21.43 24.13 -1.18
N LYS A 182 -20.30 24.81 -1.00
CA LYS A 182 -19.02 24.46 -1.65
C LYS A 182 -18.49 23.17 -1.03
N ASP A 183 -18.00 22.24 -1.86
CA ASP A 183 -17.28 21.06 -1.36
C ASP A 183 -16.09 21.50 -0.49
N VAL A 184 -16.12 21.10 0.79
CA VAL A 184 -15.03 21.28 1.74
C VAL A 184 -14.34 19.94 1.92
N TYR A 185 -13.02 19.93 1.78
CA TYR A 185 -12.17 18.74 1.87
C TYR A 185 -11.35 18.80 3.15
N GLN A 186 -11.10 17.62 3.73
CA GLN A 186 -10.24 17.44 4.89
C GLN A 186 -9.39 16.19 4.71
N LEU A 187 -8.11 16.25 5.11
CA LEU A 187 -7.24 15.07 5.04
C LEU A 187 -7.76 14.00 6.00
N ILE A 188 -7.87 12.75 5.51
CA ILE A 188 -8.23 11.61 6.36
C ILE A 188 -7.02 11.18 7.21
N VAL A 189 -5.81 11.27 6.65
CA VAL A 189 -4.54 10.98 7.34
C VAL A 189 -3.42 11.90 6.80
N HIS A 190 -2.59 12.44 7.69
CA HIS A 190 -1.31 13.09 7.36
C HIS A 190 -0.16 12.15 7.71
N THR A 191 0.12 11.17 6.85
CA THR A 191 1.30 10.33 7.09
C THR A 191 2.52 11.03 6.51
N LYS A 192 3.40 11.56 7.39
CA LYS A 192 4.74 11.99 6.95
C LYS A 192 5.45 10.82 6.27
N LYS A 193 6.29 11.15 5.29
CA LYS A 193 7.12 10.26 4.47
C LYS A 193 7.85 9.13 5.25
N THR A 194 8.02 9.30 6.55
CA THR A 194 8.88 8.51 7.42
C THR A 194 8.16 7.51 8.33
N ASP A 195 6.84 7.62 8.56
CA ASP A 195 6.18 6.92 9.68
C ASP A 195 5.11 5.89 9.29
N PHE A 196 5.05 5.47 8.02
CA PHE A 196 4.00 4.55 7.53
C PHE A 196 3.95 3.18 8.23
N LEU A 197 5.07 2.71 8.81
CA LEU A 197 5.13 1.45 9.57
C LEU A 197 5.02 1.66 11.08
N PHE A 198 4.86 2.89 11.57
CA PHE A 198 4.74 3.16 13.00
C PHE A 198 3.47 2.52 13.54
N GLY A 199 3.62 1.54 14.44
CA GLY A 199 2.51 0.73 14.96
C GLY A 199 2.31 -0.62 14.26
N LEU A 200 3.05 -0.93 13.19
CA LEU A 200 3.07 -2.29 12.63
C LEU A 200 4.06 -3.16 13.44
N THR A 201 3.63 -4.35 13.86
CA THR A 201 4.49 -5.29 14.59
C THR A 201 5.82 -5.51 13.85
N THR A 202 6.95 -5.34 14.53
CA THR A 202 8.25 -5.65 13.93
C THR A 202 8.47 -7.17 13.87
N PRO A 203 9.31 -7.68 12.95
CA PRO A 203 9.61 -9.12 12.89
C PRO A 203 10.11 -9.70 14.23
N SER A 204 10.90 -8.94 14.99
CA SER A 204 11.38 -9.36 16.31
C SER A 204 10.24 -9.45 17.34
N GLN A 205 9.31 -8.50 17.33
CA GLN A 205 8.13 -8.52 18.20
C GLN A 205 7.18 -9.68 17.84
N LEU A 206 6.96 -9.92 16.55
CA LEU A 206 6.14 -11.04 16.10
C LEU A 206 6.73 -12.37 16.57
N LYS A 207 8.05 -12.54 16.47
CA LYS A 207 8.75 -13.72 16.98
C LYS A 207 8.47 -13.93 18.48
N ALA A 208 8.65 -12.87 19.26
CA ALA A 208 8.41 -12.92 20.70
C ALA A 208 6.96 -13.22 21.08
N LYS A 209 5.98 -12.86 20.23
CA LYS A 209 4.57 -13.23 20.42
C LYS A 209 4.28 -14.69 20.06
N MET A 210 4.99 -15.26 19.08
CA MET A 210 4.83 -16.67 18.67
C MET A 210 5.49 -17.66 19.64
N ASP A 211 6.52 -17.22 20.36
CA ASP A 211 7.26 -18.04 21.33
C ASP A 211 6.60 -18.05 22.74
N LYS A 212 5.49 -17.34 22.92
CA LYS A 212 4.69 -17.29 24.16
C LYS A 212 3.48 -18.21 24.07
#